data_AF-A0A660VJ48-F1
#
_entry.id   AF-A0A660VJ48-F1
#
_cell.length_a   1.000
_cell.length_b   1.000
_cell.length_c   1.000
_cell.angle_alpha   90.00
_cell.angle_beta   90.00
_cell.angle_gamma   90.00
#
_symmetry.space_group_name_H-M   'P 1'
#
loop_
_entity.id
_entity.type
_entity.pdbx_description
1 polymer ?
#
loop_
_entity_poly.entity_id
_entity_poly.type
_entity_poly.pdbx_seq_one_letter_code
_entity_poly.pdbx_strand_id
1 'polypeptide(L)'
;MSEFRLRYKPIRLRAGNGRRQALIETPDGDRFVTTVAKVIESCKRMQRIEWAVGELQNLLTQLVERLVGWLRKHSDRVLRAFLTIRDANLLFLVVQKEVHKDEELCDNLVELDLEIAQDAELGFIPLSVLVLPPAGDDALAGFLNPVWTYEFDVSN
;
A
#
# COMPACT_ATOMS: atom_id res chain seq x y z
N MET A 1 0.31 8.23 20.31
CA MET A 1 0.55 7.70 18.94
C MET A 1 2.05 7.50 18.80
N SER A 2 2.48 6.24 18.75
CA SER A 2 3.89 5.83 18.82
C SER A 2 4.52 5.87 17.43
N GLU A 3 5.49 6.76 17.21
CA GLU A 3 6.38 6.71 16.05
C GLU A 3 7.17 5.38 16.05
N PHE A 4 6.87 4.48 15.13
CA PHE A 4 7.75 3.36 14.81
C PHE A 4 8.93 3.87 13.97
N ARG A 5 9.86 4.59 14.62
CA ARG A 5 11.20 4.80 14.03
C ARG A 5 12.03 3.56 14.34
N LEU A 6 12.28 2.73 13.32
CA LEU A 6 13.36 1.75 13.37
C LEU A 6 14.67 2.53 13.56
N ARG A 7 15.12 2.68 14.81
CA ARG A 7 16.41 3.28 15.16
C ARG A 7 17.51 2.28 14.78
N TYR A 8 17.83 2.18 13.50
CA TYR A 8 19.05 1.52 13.07
C TYR A 8 20.23 2.27 13.70
N LYS A 9 20.99 1.59 14.56
CA LYS A 9 22.24 2.16 15.10
C LYS A 9 23.17 2.44 13.91
N PRO A 10 23.81 3.62 13.85
CA PRO A 10 24.61 4.00 12.69
C PRO A 10 25.78 3.04 12.49
N ILE A 11 25.93 2.52 11.28
CA ILE A 11 27.10 1.74 10.86
C ILE A 11 28.31 2.67 10.90
N ARG A 12 29.31 2.33 11.71
CA ARG A 12 30.55 3.10 11.81
C ARG A 12 31.52 2.67 10.71
N LEU A 13 31.78 3.57 9.76
CA LEU A 13 32.78 3.34 8.71
C LEU A 13 34.14 3.87 9.17
N ARG A 14 35.15 3.02 9.22
CA ARG A 14 36.55 3.43 9.40
C ARG A 14 37.29 3.29 8.07
N ALA A 15 37.82 4.39 7.55
CA ALA A 15 38.69 4.38 6.37
C ALA A 15 40.11 3.95 6.80
N GLY A 16 40.59 2.83 6.23
CA GLY A 16 41.96 2.37 6.42
C GLY A 16 42.90 2.97 5.37
N ASN A 17 44.11 3.34 5.79
CA ASN A 17 45.11 3.95 4.89
C ASN A 17 45.45 3.02 3.72
N GLY A 18 45.15 3.47 2.49
CA GLY A 18 45.77 2.99 1.25
C GLY A 18 45.01 1.92 0.45
N ARG A 19 43.91 1.32 0.94
CA ARG A 19 43.10 0.40 0.15
C ARG A 19 41.63 0.76 0.29
N ARG A 20 40.88 0.73 -0.82
CA ARG A 20 39.45 1.10 -0.98
C ARG A 20 38.49 0.20 -0.18
N GLN A 21 38.84 -0.14 1.06
CA GLN A 21 38.14 -1.04 1.94
C GLN A 21 37.47 -0.26 3.07
N ALA A 22 36.30 -0.73 3.46
CA ALA A 22 35.50 -0.23 4.56
C ALA A 22 35.23 -1.38 5.52
N LEU A 23 35.40 -1.13 6.82
CA LEU A 23 34.94 -2.02 7.87
C LEU A 23 33.52 -1.61 8.29
N ILE A 24 32.57 -2.54 8.23
CA ILE A 24 31.21 -2.40 8.72
C ILE A 24 31.13 -3.14 10.05
N GLU A 25 30.67 -2.47 11.10
CA GLU A 25 30.38 -3.08 12.41
C GLU A 25 28.86 -3.04 12.64
N THR A 26 28.24 -4.20 12.89
CA THR A 26 26.79 -4.32 13.17
C THR A 26 26.49 -4.05 14.64
N PRO A 27 25.21 -3.79 15.00
CA PRO A 27 24.79 -3.64 16.40
C PRO A 27 25.14 -4.82 17.29
N ASP A 28 25.20 -6.02 16.72
CA ASP A 28 25.48 -7.28 17.41
C ASP A 28 26.98 -7.55 17.58
N GLY A 29 27.83 -6.64 17.08
CA GLY A 29 29.28 -6.71 17.18
C GLY A 29 29.97 -7.43 16.01
N ASP A 30 29.22 -7.89 15.01
CA ASP A 30 29.81 -8.51 13.82
C ASP A 30 30.56 -7.48 12.98
N ARG A 31 31.67 -7.92 12.39
CA ARG A 31 32.58 -7.07 11.62
C ARG A 31 32.79 -7.63 10.22
N PHE A 32 32.45 -6.83 9.21
CA PHE A 32 32.60 -7.18 7.81
C PHE A 32 33.58 -6.22 7.13
N VAL A 33 34.56 -6.75 6.38
CA VAL A 33 35.41 -5.94 5.50
C VAL A 33 34.84 -6.01 4.09
N THR A 34 34.52 -4.86 3.51
CA THR A 34 34.01 -4.73 2.14
C THR A 34 34.74 -3.58 1.44
N THR A 35 34.40 -3.26 0.19
CA THR A 35 34.92 -2.05 -0.48
C THR A 35 34.03 -0.85 -0.20
N VAL A 36 34.64 0.35 -0.13
CA VAL A 36 33.91 1.62 0.02
C VAL A 36 32.85 1.77 -1.09
N ALA A 37 33.17 1.36 -2.32
CA ALA A 37 32.23 1.39 -3.44
C ALA A 37 30.98 0.53 -3.18
N LYS A 38 31.16 -0.69 -2.66
CA LYS A 38 30.05 -1.60 -2.32
C LYS A 38 29.21 -1.09 -1.14
N VAL A 39 29.83 -0.43 -0.16
CA VAL A 39 29.09 0.27 0.91
C VAL A 39 28.21 1.36 0.32
N ILE A 40 28.78 2.23 -0.52
CA ILE A 40 28.04 3.32 -1.16
C ILE A 40 26.88 2.78 -2.01
N GLU A 41 27.09 1.69 -2.76
CA GLU A 41 26.04 1.05 -3.56
C GLU A 41 24.91 0.48 -2.68
N SER A 42 25.25 -0.23 -1.59
CA SER A 42 24.27 -0.76 -0.64
C SER A 42 23.50 0.34 0.07
N CYS A 43 24.18 1.42 0.49
CA CYS A 43 23.53 2.59 1.08
C CYS A 43 22.58 3.27 0.08
N LYS A 44 23.00 3.43 -1.19
CA LYS A 44 22.13 3.98 -2.25
C LYS A 44 20.92 3.08 -2.52
N ARG A 45 21.08 1.76 -2.47
CA ARG A 45 19.98 0.79 -2.64
C ARG A 45 18.99 0.87 -1.48
N MET A 46 19.49 0.96 -0.24
CA MET A 46 18.66 1.07 0.95
C MET A 46 17.93 2.42 1.02
N GLN A 47 18.62 3.52 0.69
CA GLN A 47 18.00 4.85 0.59
C GLN A 47 16.93 4.91 -0.51
N ARG A 48 17.14 4.23 -1.65
CA ARG A 48 16.10 4.09 -2.69
C ARG A 48 14.91 3.27 -2.22
N ILE A 49 15.12 2.23 -1.42
CA ILE A 49 14.04 1.43 -0.81
C ILE A 49 13.27 2.28 0.20
N GLU A 50 13.95 3.01 1.09
CA GLU A 50 13.28 3.89 2.06
C GLU A 50 12.48 5.00 1.37
N TRP A 51 13.05 5.62 0.34
CA TRP A 51 12.35 6.61 -0.47
C TRP A 51 11.15 6.00 -1.21
N ALA A 52 11.31 4.85 -1.84
CA ALA A 52 10.22 4.14 -2.52
C ALA A 52 9.11 3.69 -1.55
N VAL A 53 9.45 3.32 -0.32
CA VAL A 53 8.47 2.99 0.73
C VAL A 53 7.70 4.24 1.16
N GLY A 54 8.38 5.37 1.33
CA GLY A 54 7.74 6.64 1.66
C GLY A 54 6.81 7.13 0.55
N GLU A 55 7.23 7.05 -0.71
CA GLU A 55 6.37 7.42 -1.84
C GLU A 55 5.17 6.46 -1.97
N LEU A 56 5.38 5.15 -1.85
CA LEU A 56 4.28 4.19 -1.87
C LEU A 56 3.28 4.44 -0.73
N GLN A 57 3.75 4.80 0.47
CA GLN A 57 2.88 5.18 1.58
C GLN A 57 2.04 6.40 1.24
N ASN A 58 2.64 7.45 0.68
CA ASN A 58 1.91 8.64 0.26
C ASN A 58 0.86 8.31 -0.82
N LEU A 59 1.24 7.53 -1.83
CA LEU A 59 0.33 7.10 -2.89
C LEU A 59 -0.84 6.28 -2.35
N LEU A 60 -0.58 5.34 -1.43
CA LEU A 60 -1.64 4.55 -0.78
C LEU A 60 -2.53 5.42 0.10
N THR A 61 -1.98 6.43 0.80
CA THR A 61 -2.78 7.39 1.57
C THR A 61 -3.70 8.18 0.65
N GLN A 62 -3.19 8.72 -0.45
CA GLN A 62 -3.99 9.44 -1.44
C GLN A 62 -5.09 8.57 -2.05
N LEU A 63 -4.76 7.32 -2.40
CA LEU A 63 -5.75 6.34 -2.86
C LEU A 63 -6.84 6.13 -1.81
N VAL A 64 -6.48 5.84 -0.56
CA VAL A 64 -7.44 5.63 0.53
C VAL A 64 -8.32 6.85 0.74
N GLU A 65 -7.77 8.07 0.70
CA GLU A 65 -8.55 9.30 0.81
C GLU A 65 -9.55 9.45 -0.33
N ARG A 66 -9.17 9.10 -1.56
CA ARG A 66 -10.07 9.09 -2.73
C ARG A 66 -11.21 8.09 -2.55
N LEU A 67 -10.90 6.86 -2.13
CA LEU A 67 -11.89 5.80 -1.87
C LEU A 67 -12.85 6.19 -0.74
N VAL A 68 -12.35 6.74 0.36
CA VAL A 68 -13.19 7.24 1.47
C VAL A 68 -14.07 8.41 1.02
N GLY A 69 -13.53 9.33 0.23
CA GLY A 69 -14.28 10.44 -0.35
C GLY A 69 -15.43 9.95 -1.23
N TRP A 70 -15.20 8.92 -2.04
CA TRP A 70 -16.25 8.28 -2.83
C TRP A 70 -17.28 7.55 -1.97
N LEU A 71 -16.84 6.78 -0.95
CA LEU A 71 -17.72 6.05 -0.04
C LEU A 71 -18.67 6.98 0.72
N ARG A 72 -18.20 8.13 1.19
CA ARG A 72 -19.03 9.12 1.88
C ARG A 72 -20.18 9.66 1.01
N LYS A 73 -19.96 9.79 -0.29
CA LYS A 73 -20.98 10.26 -1.24
C LYS A 73 -22.05 9.19 -1.53
N HIS A 74 -21.75 7.92 -1.26
CA HIS A 74 -22.59 6.78 -1.59
C HIS A 74 -22.92 5.90 -0.36
N SER A 75 -22.75 6.43 0.86
CA SER A 75 -22.89 5.66 2.10
C SER A 75 -24.33 5.20 2.36
N ASP A 76 -25.30 5.83 1.71
CA ASP A 76 -26.70 5.43 1.70
C ASP A 76 -26.92 4.12 0.94
N ARG A 77 -26.08 3.78 -0.05
CA ARG A 77 -26.20 2.59 -0.92
C ARG A 77 -25.20 1.48 -0.61
N VAL A 78 -24.09 1.82 0.03
CA VAL A 78 -23.02 0.86 0.38
C VAL A 78 -23.26 0.25 1.76
N LEU A 79 -23.30 -1.08 1.83
CA LEU A 79 -23.39 -1.84 3.07
C LEU A 79 -22.01 -1.99 3.73
N ARG A 80 -21.03 -2.44 2.96
CA ARG A 80 -19.63 -2.65 3.38
C ARG A 80 -18.69 -2.35 2.23
N ALA A 81 -17.46 -1.98 2.53
CA ALA A 81 -16.43 -1.81 1.51
C ALA A 81 -15.08 -2.31 2.01
N PHE A 82 -14.28 -2.86 1.09
CA PHE A 82 -12.98 -3.44 1.37
C PHE A 82 -11.96 -3.02 0.34
N LEU A 83 -10.72 -2.85 0.78
CA LEU A 83 -9.54 -2.82 -0.08
C LEU A 83 -8.72 -4.07 0.23
N THR A 84 -8.47 -4.89 -0.78
CA THR A 84 -7.74 -6.17 -0.64
C THR A 84 -6.80 -6.40 -1.82
N ILE A 85 -6.04 -7.50 -1.82
CA ILE A 85 -5.16 -7.89 -2.93
C ILE A 85 -5.72 -9.13 -3.62
N ARG A 86 -5.97 -9.04 -4.92
CA ARG A 86 -6.43 -10.16 -5.75
C ARG A 86 -5.65 -10.19 -7.06
N ASP A 87 -5.14 -11.36 -7.42
CA ASP A 87 -4.40 -11.58 -8.67
C ASP A 87 -3.24 -10.58 -8.87
N ALA A 88 -2.51 -10.28 -7.78
CA ALA A 88 -1.42 -9.30 -7.68
C ALA A 88 -1.80 -7.82 -7.88
N ASN A 89 -3.09 -7.50 -7.96
CA ASN A 89 -3.61 -6.13 -8.05
C ASN A 89 -4.39 -5.76 -6.78
N LEU A 90 -4.59 -4.45 -6.56
CA LEU A 90 -5.54 -3.99 -5.55
C LEU A 90 -6.96 -4.22 -6.06
N LEU A 91 -7.84 -4.70 -5.17
CA LEU A 91 -9.26 -4.82 -5.41
C LEU A 91 -10.00 -3.95 -4.41
N PHE A 92 -10.74 -2.96 -4.92
CA PHE A 92 -11.74 -2.24 -4.16
C PHE A 92 -13.11 -2.92 -4.34
N LEU A 93 -13.52 -3.64 -3.31
CA LEU A 93 -14.75 -4.42 -3.26
C LEU A 93 -15.82 -3.64 -2.49
N VAL A 94 -16.95 -3.41 -3.13
CA VAL A 94 -18.12 -2.74 -2.56
C VAL A 94 -19.25 -3.74 -2.44
N VAL A 95 -19.81 -3.89 -1.24
CA VAL A 95 -21.04 -4.64 -1.00
C VAL A 95 -22.17 -3.63 -0.91
N GLN A 96 -23.11 -3.67 -1.85
CA GLN A 96 -24.27 -2.78 -1.85
C GLN A 96 -25.32 -3.25 -0.83
N LYS A 97 -26.24 -2.37 -0.41
CA LYS A 97 -27.34 -2.71 0.51
C LYS A 97 -28.48 -3.49 -0.15
N GLU A 98 -28.68 -3.28 -1.44
CA GLU A 98 -29.80 -3.87 -2.19
C GLU A 98 -29.44 -5.20 -2.87
N VAL A 99 -30.38 -6.14 -2.91
CA VAL A 99 -30.16 -7.44 -3.57
C VAL A 99 -30.10 -7.31 -5.09
N HIS A 100 -30.84 -6.35 -5.65
CA HIS A 100 -30.85 -6.08 -7.09
C HIS A 100 -29.61 -5.29 -7.50
N LYS A 101 -29.14 -5.53 -8.72
CA LYS A 101 -28.03 -4.76 -9.30
C LYS A 101 -28.38 -3.28 -9.32
N ASP A 102 -27.56 -2.48 -8.65
CA ASP A 102 -27.64 -1.04 -8.69
C ASP A 102 -26.76 -0.51 -9.83
N GLU A 103 -27.38 -0.18 -10.97
CA GLU A 103 -26.64 0.22 -12.19
C GLU A 103 -25.89 1.54 -12.01
N GLU A 104 -26.48 2.51 -11.31
CA GLU A 104 -25.83 3.80 -11.08
C GLU A 104 -24.66 3.66 -10.10
N LEU A 105 -24.77 2.82 -9.07
CA LEU A 105 -23.62 2.52 -8.20
C LEU A 105 -22.49 1.82 -8.97
N CYS A 106 -22.83 0.88 -9.87
CA CYS A 106 -21.86 0.25 -10.77
C CYS A 106 -21.16 1.30 -11.65
N ASP A 107 -21.93 2.18 -12.30
CA ASP A 107 -21.40 3.19 -13.20
C ASP A 107 -20.50 4.21 -12.45
N ASN A 108 -20.93 4.68 -11.27
CA ASN A 108 -20.13 5.57 -10.43
C ASN A 108 -18.84 4.93 -9.93
N LEU A 109 -18.82 3.60 -9.74
CA LEU A 109 -17.62 2.88 -9.35
C LEU A 109 -16.66 2.69 -10.52
N VAL A 110 -17.18 2.49 -11.73
CA VAL A 110 -16.37 2.49 -12.96
C VAL A 110 -15.80 3.87 -13.22
N GLU A 111 -16.56 4.95 -13.01
CA GLU A 111 -16.05 6.32 -13.10
C GLU A 111 -14.91 6.56 -12.10
N LEU A 112 -15.05 6.11 -10.85
CA LEU A 112 -13.97 6.17 -9.86
C LEU A 112 -12.70 5.46 -10.32
N ASP A 113 -12.83 4.26 -10.89
CA ASP A 113 -11.70 3.50 -11.43
C ASP A 113 -10.99 4.28 -12.55
N LEU A 114 -11.77 4.85 -13.48
CA LEU A 114 -11.24 5.69 -14.57
C LEU A 114 -10.54 6.94 -14.04
N GLU A 115 -11.12 7.62 -13.03
CA GLU A 115 -10.50 8.79 -12.40
C GLU A 115 -9.15 8.44 -11.78
N ILE A 116 -9.05 7.32 -11.06
CA ILE A 116 -7.81 6.86 -10.43
C ILE A 116 -6.78 6.47 -11.49
N ALA A 117 -7.21 5.77 -12.55
CA ALA A 117 -6.34 5.36 -13.65
C ALA A 117 -5.77 6.55 -14.46
N GLN A 118 -6.51 7.67 -14.53
CA GLN A 118 -6.09 8.89 -15.24
C GLN A 118 -5.24 9.83 -14.36
N ASP A 119 -5.20 9.61 -13.06
CA ASP A 119 -4.40 10.41 -12.15
C ASP A 119 -2.90 10.17 -12.39
N ALA A 120 -2.12 11.26 -12.45
CA ALA A 120 -0.70 11.20 -12.79
C ALA A 120 0.16 10.49 -11.74
N GLU A 121 -0.27 10.47 -10.49
CA GLU A 121 0.42 9.81 -9.38
C GLU A 121 -0.15 8.41 -9.13
N LEU A 122 -1.48 8.27 -9.14
CA LEU A 122 -2.16 7.01 -8.80
C LEU A 122 -2.33 6.04 -9.97
N GLY A 123 -2.25 6.50 -11.22
CA GLY A 123 -2.48 5.65 -12.41
C GLY A 123 -1.50 4.49 -12.58
N PHE A 124 -0.40 4.47 -11.82
CA PHE A 124 0.55 3.34 -11.76
C PHE A 124 0.10 2.23 -10.80
N ILE A 125 -0.89 2.48 -9.95
CA ILE A 125 -1.43 1.49 -9.01
C ILE A 125 -2.52 0.70 -9.75
N PRO A 126 -2.33 -0.60 -10.02
CA PRO A 126 -3.37 -1.39 -10.64
C PRO A 126 -4.49 -1.62 -9.62
N LEU A 127 -5.57 -0.86 -9.79
CA LEU A 127 -6.80 -1.01 -9.05
C LEU A 127 -7.84 -1.71 -9.93
N SER A 128 -8.54 -2.67 -9.34
CA SER A 128 -9.76 -3.24 -9.88
C SER A 128 -10.90 -2.88 -8.96
N VAL A 129 -12.08 -2.66 -9.53
CA VAL A 129 -13.31 -2.39 -8.77
C VAL A 129 -14.32 -3.51 -8.94
N LEU A 130 -15.08 -3.82 -7.88
CA LEU A 130 -16.13 -4.84 -7.92
C LEU A 130 -17.30 -4.47 -7.00
N VAL A 131 -18.52 -4.62 -7.50
CA VAL A 131 -19.75 -4.53 -6.69
C VAL A 131 -20.33 -5.93 -6.49
N LEU A 132 -20.71 -6.26 -5.25
CA LEU A 132 -21.46 -7.46 -4.91
C LEU A 132 -22.80 -7.11 -4.25
N PRO A 133 -23.85 -7.92 -4.44
CA PRO A 133 -25.05 -7.84 -3.63
C PRO A 133 -24.73 -8.18 -2.16
N PRO A 134 -25.66 -7.90 -1.22
CA PRO A 134 -25.55 -8.34 0.16
C PRO A 134 -25.19 -9.83 0.24
N ALA A 135 -24.04 -10.11 0.86
CA ALA A 135 -23.49 -11.45 1.00
C ALA A 135 -22.97 -11.65 2.43
N GLY A 136 -23.12 -12.88 2.94
CA GLY A 136 -22.54 -13.26 4.23
C GLY A 136 -21.02 -13.39 4.17
N ASP A 137 -20.38 -13.41 5.34
CA ASP A 137 -18.91 -13.44 5.45
C ASP A 137 -18.27 -14.64 4.71
N ASP A 138 -18.91 -15.81 4.74
CA ASP A 138 -18.42 -17.00 4.04
C ASP A 138 -18.34 -16.80 2.53
N ALA A 139 -19.32 -16.08 1.95
CA ALA A 139 -19.33 -15.77 0.53
C ALA A 139 -18.31 -14.68 0.18
N LEU A 140 -18.13 -13.69 1.06
CA LEU A 140 -17.14 -12.63 0.89
C LEU A 140 -15.71 -13.16 1.01
N ALA A 141 -15.46 -14.19 1.82
CA ALA A 141 -14.13 -14.77 2.02
C ALA A 141 -13.46 -15.22 0.71
N GLY A 142 -14.22 -15.61 -0.31
CA GLY A 142 -13.69 -15.95 -1.63
C GLY A 142 -13.13 -14.77 -2.43
N PHE A 143 -13.46 -13.54 -2.04
CA PHE A 143 -13.00 -12.30 -2.68
C PHE A 143 -11.90 -11.60 -1.87
N LEU A 144 -11.74 -11.93 -0.60
CA LEU A 144 -10.83 -11.27 0.32
C LEU A 144 -9.53 -12.05 0.48
N ASN A 145 -8.41 -11.34 0.47
CA ASN A 145 -7.12 -11.94 0.77
C ASN A 145 -7.03 -12.23 2.28
N PRO A 146 -6.65 -13.47 2.69
CA PRO A 146 -6.60 -13.85 4.11
C PRO A 146 -5.46 -13.19 4.88
N VAL A 147 -4.46 -12.64 4.18
CA VAL A 147 -3.29 -11.99 4.81
C VAL A 147 -3.49 -10.49 4.92
N TRP A 148 -4.05 -9.85 3.90
CA TRP A 148 -4.20 -8.40 3.87
C TRP A 148 -5.54 -7.97 3.29
N THR A 149 -6.40 -7.45 4.16
CA THR A 149 -7.66 -6.81 3.79
C THR A 149 -7.89 -5.64 4.73
N TYR A 150 -8.31 -4.51 4.17
CA TYR A 150 -8.71 -3.32 4.90
C TYR A 150 -10.21 -3.10 4.70
N GLU A 151 -11.00 -3.18 5.76
CA GLU A 151 -12.43 -2.85 5.75
C GLU A 151 -12.61 -1.37 6.08
N PHE A 152 -13.40 -0.67 5.27
CA PHE A 152 -13.74 0.73 5.52
C PHE A 152 -14.96 0.82 6.45
N ASP A 153 -14.92 1.77 7.37
CA ASP A 153 -16.13 2.16 8.12
C ASP A 153 -17.02 3.02 7.22
N VAL A 154 -18.21 2.50 6.90
CA VAL A 154 -19.21 3.15 6.03
C VAL A 154 -20.25 3.92 6.86
N SER A 155 -20.11 3.94 8.20
CA SER A 155 -20.99 4.68 9.08
C SER A 155 -20.80 6.19 8.89
N ASN A 156 -21.90 6.92 8.66
CA ASN A 156 -21.92 8.39 8.64
C ASN A 156 -21.77 8.99 10.04
#